data_AF-A0A958J865-F1
#
_entry.id   AF-A0A958J865-F1
#
_cell.length_a   1.000
_cell.length_b   1.000
_cell.length_c   1.000
_cell.angle_alpha   90.00
_cell.angle_beta   90.00
_cell.angle_gamma   90.00
#
_symmetry.space_group_name_H-M   'P 1'
#
loop_
_entity.id
_entity.type
_entity.pdbx_description
1 polymer ?
#
loop_
_entity_poly.entity_id
_entity_poly.type
_entity_poly.pdbx_seq_one_letter_code
_entity_poly.pdbx_strand_id
1 'polypeptide(L)'
;VGVRYFSELTNLAQLVEEVGEVARIISRTYGDQSFKSGDKSAELADELADVMFVVICLANQTGVDLTAAIRRNLEKKTRRDGERHQNNPKLR
;
A
#
# COMPACT_ATOMS: atom_id res chain seq x y z
N VAL A 1 6.75 -14.11 17.76
CA VAL A 1 7.94 -13.44 17.20
C VAL A 1 8.49 -14.33 16.08
N GLY A 2 8.56 -13.82 14.85
CA GLY A 2 8.98 -14.59 13.67
C GLY A 2 10.45 -15.02 13.78
N VAL A 3 10.75 -16.25 13.36
CA VAL A 3 12.09 -16.85 13.47
C VAL A 3 13.01 -16.37 12.33
N ARG A 4 12.44 -16.04 11.16
CA ARG A 4 13.13 -15.52 9.97
C ARG A 4 12.10 -14.95 8.98
N TYR A 5 12.56 -14.22 7.97
CA TYR A 5 11.72 -13.88 6.81
C TYR A 5 11.27 -15.16 6.08
N PHE A 6 10.05 -15.11 5.54
CA PHE A 6 9.61 -16.09 4.55
C PHE A 6 10.42 -15.95 3.25
N SER A 7 10.22 -16.88 2.31
CA SER A 7 10.80 -16.71 0.97
C SER A 7 10.24 -15.46 0.29
N GLU A 8 10.96 -14.91 -0.69
CA GLU A 8 10.54 -13.73 -1.45
C GLU A 8 9.18 -13.97 -2.11
N LEU A 9 8.95 -15.19 -2.63
CA LEU A 9 7.68 -15.59 -3.25
C LEU A 9 6.53 -15.66 -2.24
N THR A 10 6.81 -16.10 -1.02
CA THR A 10 5.80 -16.11 0.06
C THR A 10 5.46 -14.68 0.49
N ASN A 11 6.45 -13.82 0.64
CA ASN A 11 6.22 -12.41 0.97
C ASN A 11 5.52 -11.68 -0.19
N LEU A 12 5.76 -12.05 -1.45
CA LEU A 12 4.98 -11.55 -2.58
C LEU A 12 3.51 -11.99 -2.51
N ALA A 13 3.24 -13.26 -2.18
CA ALA A 13 1.88 -13.76 -2.04
C ALA A 13 1.13 -13.01 -0.92
N GLN A 14 1.79 -12.82 0.23
CA GLN A 14 1.24 -12.03 1.34
C GLN A 14 1.00 -10.58 0.94
N LEU A 15 1.93 -9.94 0.20
CA LEU A 15 1.70 -8.57 -0.29
C LEU A 15 0.44 -8.48 -1.16
N VAL A 16 0.20 -9.46 -2.02
CA VAL A 16 -1.00 -9.49 -2.88
C VAL A 16 -2.27 -9.71 -2.06
N GLU A 17 -2.19 -10.54 -1.01
CA GLU A 17 -3.28 -10.77 -0.05
C GLU A 17 -3.67 -9.45 0.64
N GLU A 18 -2.72 -8.76 1.27
CA GLU A 18 -2.99 -7.48 1.98
C GLU A 18 -3.49 -6.37 1.03
N VAL A 19 -2.98 -6.32 -0.20
CA VAL A 19 -3.52 -5.38 -1.20
C VAL A 19 -4.96 -5.74 -1.59
N GLY A 20 -5.31 -7.02 -1.61
CA GLY A 20 -6.68 -7.49 -1.84
C GLY A 20 -7.64 -7.10 -0.71
N GLU A 21 -7.17 -7.17 0.54
CA GLU A 21 -7.87 -6.69 1.73
C GLU A 21 -8.21 -5.19 1.61
N VAL A 22 -7.19 -4.36 1.33
CA VAL A 22 -7.36 -2.91 1.08
C VAL A 22 -8.34 -2.65 -0.05
N ALA A 23 -8.18 -3.34 -1.18
CA ALA A 23 -9.05 -3.17 -2.34
C ALA A 23 -10.51 -3.48 -2.03
N ARG A 24 -10.77 -4.55 -1.24
CA ARG A 24 -12.10 -4.94 -0.78
C ARG A 24 -12.75 -3.89 0.11
N ILE A 25 -11.98 -3.27 1.02
CA ILE A 25 -12.51 -2.21 1.89
C ILE A 25 -12.86 -0.97 1.05
N ILE A 26 -11.95 -0.54 0.18
CA ILE A 26 -12.15 0.64 -0.67
C ILE A 26 -13.34 0.44 -1.62
N SER A 27 -13.47 -0.73 -2.25
CA SER A 27 -14.55 -1.00 -3.21
C SER A 27 -15.93 -0.97 -2.57
N ARG A 28 -16.04 -1.33 -1.28
CA ARG A 28 -17.30 -1.29 -0.51
C ARG A 28 -17.56 0.05 0.13
N THR A 29 -16.51 0.74 0.58
CA THR A 29 -16.64 2.02 1.30
C THR A 29 -16.87 3.18 0.33
N TYR A 30 -16.17 3.18 -0.80
CA TYR A 30 -16.14 4.29 -1.75
C TYR A 30 -16.62 3.92 -3.15
N GLY A 31 -16.88 2.62 -3.40
CA GLY A 31 -17.41 2.12 -4.66
C GLY A 31 -18.85 1.64 -4.53
N ASP A 32 -19.31 0.90 -5.55
CA ASP A 32 -20.72 0.48 -5.66
C ASP A 32 -21.00 -0.90 -5.03
N GLN A 33 -20.02 -1.50 -4.34
CA GLN A 33 -20.22 -2.81 -3.72
C GLN A 33 -20.87 -2.68 -2.34
N SER A 34 -21.83 -3.55 -2.04
CA SER A 34 -22.46 -3.59 -0.73
C SER A 34 -21.60 -4.37 0.29
N PHE A 35 -21.59 -3.90 1.53
CA PHE A 35 -21.10 -4.69 2.66
C PHE A 35 -22.00 -5.92 2.88
N LYS A 36 -21.40 -7.04 3.27
CA LYS A 36 -22.17 -8.22 3.66
C LYS A 36 -22.58 -8.08 5.13
N SER A 37 -23.72 -8.67 5.50
CA SER A 37 -24.14 -8.76 6.89
C SER A 37 -23.08 -9.50 7.71
N GLY A 38 -22.55 -8.83 8.75
CA GLY A 38 -21.52 -9.40 9.62
C GLY A 38 -20.08 -9.12 9.18
N ASP A 39 -19.84 -8.34 8.11
CA ASP A 39 -18.52 -7.73 7.93
C ASP A 39 -18.26 -6.82 9.13
N LYS A 40 -17.38 -7.25 10.04
CA LYS A 40 -16.75 -6.35 10.99
C LYS A 40 -16.11 -5.24 10.15
N SER A 41 -16.18 -3.99 10.58
CA SER A 41 -15.42 -2.92 9.95
C SER A 41 -13.94 -3.27 10.07
N ALA A 42 -13.39 -3.94 9.05
CA ALA A 42 -11.95 -3.99 8.87
C ALA A 42 -11.50 -2.54 8.73
N GLU A 43 -10.61 -2.09 9.61
CA GLU A 43 -10.16 -0.71 9.58
C GLU A 43 -9.20 -0.58 8.41
N LEU A 44 -9.52 0.29 7.44
CA LEU A 44 -8.62 0.57 6.31
C LEU A 44 -7.19 0.91 6.77
N ALA A 45 -7.06 1.49 7.96
CA ALA A 45 -5.77 1.79 8.57
C ALA A 45 -4.94 0.53 8.85
N ASP A 46 -5.55 -0.54 9.34
CA ASP A 46 -4.87 -1.80 9.67
C ASP A 46 -4.39 -2.48 8.38
N GLU A 47 -5.26 -2.62 7.37
CA GLU A 47 -4.87 -3.26 6.10
C GLU A 47 -3.78 -2.46 5.36
N LEU A 48 -3.81 -1.12 5.45
CA LEU A 48 -2.73 -0.29 4.92
C LEU A 48 -1.41 -0.47 5.68
N ALA A 49 -1.48 -0.72 6.99
CA ALA A 49 -0.32 -1.01 7.81
C ALA A 49 0.26 -2.39 7.47
N ASP A 50 -0.58 -3.40 7.21
CA ASP A 50 -0.15 -4.73 6.82
C ASP A 50 0.54 -4.72 5.44
N VAL A 51 -0.01 -3.99 4.46
CA VAL A 51 0.69 -3.74 3.18
C VAL A 51 2.07 -3.12 3.41
N MET A 52 2.16 -2.09 4.25
CA MET A 52 3.43 -1.41 4.55
C MET A 52 4.42 -2.37 5.22
N PHE A 53 3.96 -3.19 6.16
CA PHE A 53 4.78 -4.17 6.86
C PHE A 53 5.41 -5.18 5.90
N VAL A 54 4.62 -5.75 4.98
CA VAL A 54 5.13 -6.73 4.00
C VAL A 54 6.12 -6.07 3.03
N VAL A 55 5.87 -4.83 2.60
CA VAL A 55 6.81 -4.07 1.76
C VAL A 55 8.15 -3.86 2.48
N ILE A 56 8.14 -3.52 3.77
CA ILE A 56 9.35 -3.38 4.58
C ILE A 56 10.09 -4.72 4.69
N CYS A 57 9.36 -5.82 4.90
CA CYS A 57 9.95 -7.17 4.94
C CYS A 57 10.67 -7.51 3.63
N LEU A 58 10.03 -7.27 2.48
CA LEU A 58 10.62 -7.49 1.16
C LEU A 58 11.85 -6.61 0.92
N ALA A 59 11.81 -5.34 1.32
CA ALA A 59 12.93 -4.44 1.17
C ALA A 59 14.15 -4.92 1.98
N ASN A 60 13.93 -5.30 3.24
CA ASN A 60 14.98 -5.83 4.11
C ASN A 60 15.57 -7.13 3.57
N GLN A 61 14.72 -8.04 3.08
CA GLN A 61 15.15 -9.32 2.51
C GLN A 61 15.96 -9.16 1.22
N THR A 62 15.62 -8.18 0.39
CA THR A 62 16.26 -7.96 -0.93
C THR A 62 17.41 -6.96 -0.89
N GLY A 63 17.72 -6.38 0.29
CA GLY A 63 18.80 -5.40 0.46
C GLY A 63 18.47 -4.01 -0.10
N VAL A 64 17.19 -3.70 -0.26
CA VAL A 64 16.73 -2.39 -0.74
C VAL A 64 16.65 -1.41 0.44
N ASP A 65 17.41 -0.30 0.34
CA ASP A 65 17.20 0.86 1.21
C ASP A 65 15.89 1.58 0.81
N LEU A 66 14.80 1.19 1.47
CA LEU A 66 13.47 1.71 1.22
C LEU A 66 13.38 3.21 1.53
N THR A 67 14.08 3.70 2.56
CA THR A 67 14.08 5.12 2.93
C THR A 67 14.70 5.97 1.81
N ALA A 68 15.87 5.58 1.32
CA ALA A 68 16.51 6.28 0.21
C ALA A 68 15.68 6.16 -1.09
N ALA A 69 15.07 5.01 -1.35
CA ALA A 69 14.19 4.81 -2.50
C ALA A 69 12.95 5.72 -2.46
N ILE A 70 12.28 5.84 -1.31
CA ILE A 70 11.13 6.73 -1.11
C ILE A 70 11.54 8.19 -1.30
N ARG A 71 12.65 8.63 -0.70
CA ARG A 71 13.15 10.01 -0.85
C ARG A 71 13.35 10.38 -2.32
N ARG A 72 14.08 9.55 -3.08
CA ARG A 72 14.28 9.76 -4.53
C ARG A 72 12.97 9.77 -5.31
N ASN A 73 12.01 8.92 -4.94
CA ASN A 73 10.69 8.86 -5.59
C ASN A 73 9.91 10.16 -5.38
N LEU A 74 9.89 10.68 -4.15
CA LEU A 74 9.23 11.94 -3.81
C LEU A 74 9.87 13.12 -4.55
N GLU A 75 11.20 13.25 -4.53
CA GLU A 75 11.92 14.30 -5.28
C GLU A 75 11.59 14.26 -6.78
N LYS A 76 11.59 13.06 -7.37
CA LYS A 76 11.24 12.86 -8.78
C LYS A 76 9.80 13.28 -9.09
N LYS A 77 8.83 12.91 -8.23
CA LYS A 77 7.42 13.28 -8.39
C LYS A 77 7.20 14.77 -8.23
N THR A 78 7.80 15.39 -7.22
CA THR A 78 7.72 16.84 -6.98
C THR A 78 8.23 17.62 -8.18
N ARG A 79 9.39 17.26 -8.73
CA ARG A 79 9.93 17.91 -9.93
C ARG A 79 9.05 17.73 -11.17
N ARG A 80 8.46 16.54 -11.34
CA ARG A 80 7.63 16.22 -12.52
C ARG A 80 6.26 16.91 -12.46
N ASP A 81 5.64 16.92 -11.29
CA ASP A 81 4.22 17.22 -11.16
C ASP A 81 3.92 18.57 -10.48
N GLY A 82 4.95 19.34 -10.10
CA GLY A 82 4.81 20.61 -9.39
C GLY A 82 3.84 21.59 -10.04
N GLU A 83 3.90 21.75 -11.36
CA GLU A 83 2.99 22.65 -12.10
C GLU A 83 1.72 21.93 -12.61
N ARG A 84 1.78 20.60 -12.76
CA ARG A 84 0.71 19.80 -13.38
C ARG A 84 -0.52 19.69 -12.50
N HIS A 85 -0.34 19.52 -11.19
CA HIS A 85 -1.46 19.38 -10.25
C HIS A 85 -2.07 20.73 -9.87
N GLN A 86 -1.26 21.78 -9.73
CA GLN A 86 -1.73 23.14 -9.42
C GLN A 86 -2.69 23.70 -10.48
N ASN A 87 -2.50 23.28 -11.74
CA ASN A 87 -3.30 23.72 -12.88
C ASN A 87 -4.40 22.73 -13.28
N ASN A 88 -4.62 21.64 -12.53
CA ASN A 88 -5.64 20.65 -12.85
C ASN A 88 -7.00 21.05 -12.25
N PRO A 89 -8.03 21.39 -13.06
CA PRO A 89 -9.34 21.79 -12.54
C PRO A 89 -10.07 20.66 -11.81
N LYS A 90 -9.72 19.40 -12.06
CA LYS A 90 -10.30 18.24 -11.36
C LYS A 90 -9.80 18.07 -9.93
N LEU A 91 -8.74 18.78 -9.54
CA LEU A 91 -8.10 18.70 -8.21
C LEU A 91 -8.30 19.99 -7.39
N ARG A 92 -9.14 20.91 -7.85
CA ARG A 92 -9.59 22.09 -7.09
C ARG A 92 -10.92 21.83 -6.42
#